data_AF-A0A3B0RVC2-F1
#
_entry.id   AF-A0A3B0RVC2-F1
#
_cell.length_a   1.000
_cell.length_b   1.000
_cell.length_c   1.000
_cell.angle_alpha   90.00
_cell.angle_beta   90.00
_cell.angle_gamma   90.00
#
_symmetry.space_group_name_H-M   'P 1'
#
loop_
_entity.id
_entity.type
_entity.pdbx_description
1 polymer ?
#
loop_
_entity_poly.entity_id
_entity_poly.type
_entity_poly.pdbx_seq_one_letter_code
_entity_poly.pdbx_strand_id
1 'polypeptide(L)'
;FGEFLRHNGARKGAQHLPVSWVKFMKTSSKNDPAYGGHIWLNKKRPEGRNQVLFPENGPDSIFAALGHLGQQIVVSPEQKLTVVRLGKTQDELRQPMSDQIGRIMALFPIGK
;
A
#
# COMPACT_ATOMS: atom_id res chain seq x y z
N PHE A 1 -3.34 -3.63 -11.31
CA PHE A 1 -2.55 -4.24 -10.23
C PHE A 1 -3.18 -4.01 -8.86
N GLY A 2 -3.20 -2.79 -8.29
CA GLY A 2 -3.71 -2.57 -6.91
C GLY A 2 -5.13 -3.07 -6.68
N GLU A 3 -6.05 -2.71 -7.56
CA GLU A 3 -7.45 -3.15 -7.47
C GLU A 3 -7.65 -4.66 -7.62
N PHE A 4 -6.75 -5.31 -8.36
CA PHE A 4 -6.75 -6.77 -8.48
C PHE A 4 -6.35 -7.43 -7.15
N LEU A 5 -5.36 -6.87 -6.46
CA LEU A 5 -4.99 -7.33 -5.12
C LEU A 5 -6.02 -6.95 -4.05
N ARG A 6 -6.71 -5.80 -4.19
CA ARG A 6 -7.84 -5.43 -3.32
C ARG A 6 -8.96 -6.47 -3.36
N HIS A 7 -9.19 -7.06 -4.54
CA HIS A 7 -10.12 -8.17 -4.75
C HIS A 7 -9.49 -9.55 -4.56
N ASN A 8 -8.41 -9.66 -3.78
CA ASN A 8 -7.73 -10.93 -3.48
C ASN A 8 -7.35 -11.76 -4.71
N GLY A 9 -6.98 -11.12 -5.83
CA GLY A 9 -6.56 -11.81 -7.04
C GLY A 9 -7.70 -12.27 -7.95
N ALA A 10 -8.92 -11.79 -7.71
CA ALA A 10 -10.07 -12.06 -8.57
C ALA A 10 -10.37 -10.89 -9.53
N ARG A 11 -10.90 -11.20 -10.70
CA ARG A 11 -11.41 -10.22 -11.66
C ARG A 11 -12.64 -10.77 -12.36
N LYS A 12 -13.73 -9.98 -12.42
CA LYS A 12 -14.98 -10.35 -13.10
C LYS A 12 -15.51 -11.75 -12.69
N GLY A 13 -15.41 -12.09 -11.39
CA GLY A 13 -15.87 -13.39 -10.87
C GLY A 13 -14.91 -14.56 -11.05
N ALA A 14 -13.81 -14.40 -11.80
CA ALA A 14 -12.78 -15.43 -11.95
C ALA A 14 -11.61 -15.20 -10.99
N GLN A 15 -11.15 -16.27 -10.33
CA GLN A 15 -9.96 -16.26 -9.48
C GLN A 15 -8.71 -16.54 -10.35
N HIS A 16 -7.83 -15.54 -10.49
CA HIS A 16 -6.62 -15.68 -11.32
C HIS A 16 -5.35 -15.91 -10.49
N LEU A 17 -5.34 -15.45 -9.25
CA LEU A 17 -4.23 -15.62 -8.32
C LEU A 17 -4.78 -16.19 -7.01
N PRO A 18 -4.22 -17.26 -6.43
CA PRO A 18 -4.76 -17.82 -5.19
C PRO A 18 -4.86 -16.78 -4.06
N VAL A 19 -5.95 -16.79 -3.29
CA VAL A 19 -6.12 -15.90 -2.13
C VAL A 19 -4.96 -16.03 -1.14
N SER A 20 -4.43 -17.25 -0.98
CA SER A 20 -3.24 -17.53 -0.16
C SER A 20 -1.99 -16.78 -0.63
N TRP A 21 -1.85 -16.54 -1.94
CA TRP A 21 -0.73 -15.77 -2.47
C TRP A 21 -0.87 -14.29 -2.13
N VAL A 22 -2.07 -13.71 -2.24
CA VAL A 22 -2.31 -12.32 -1.80
C VAL A 22 -2.10 -12.18 -0.29
N LYS A 23 -2.52 -13.18 0.49
CA LYS A 23 -2.24 -13.24 1.94
C LYS A 23 -0.74 -13.27 2.22
N PHE A 24 0.02 -14.08 1.48
CA PHE A 24 1.48 -14.10 1.56
C PHE A 24 2.08 -12.72 1.21
N MET A 25 1.65 -12.09 0.12
CA MET A 25 2.11 -10.74 -0.25
C MET A 25 1.88 -9.72 0.87
N LYS A 26 0.77 -9.84 1.61
CA LYS A 26 0.43 -8.97 2.76
C LYS A 26 1.07 -9.37 4.10
N THR A 27 1.81 -10.47 4.15
CA THR A 27 2.44 -10.94 5.39
C THR A 27 3.77 -10.24 5.58
N SER A 28 3.97 -9.63 6.76
CA SER A 28 5.22 -8.97 7.13
C SER A 28 6.42 -9.91 7.03
N SER A 29 7.52 -9.41 6.48
CA SER A 29 8.81 -10.10 6.45
C SER A 29 9.47 -10.06 7.84
N LYS A 30 10.36 -11.02 8.11
CA LYS A 30 11.09 -11.10 9.38
C LYS A 30 12.03 -9.90 9.61
N ASN A 31 12.63 -9.37 8.53
CA ASN A 31 13.65 -8.33 8.61
C ASN A 31 13.08 -6.90 8.56
N ASP A 32 11.87 -6.73 8.03
CA ASP A 32 11.20 -5.44 7.93
C ASP A 32 9.68 -5.65 7.96
N PRO A 33 8.99 -5.30 9.06
CA PRO A 33 7.55 -5.48 9.17
C PRO A 33 6.75 -4.73 8.11
N ALA A 34 7.30 -3.65 7.55
CA ALA A 34 6.66 -2.85 6.51
C ALA A 34 6.87 -3.43 5.10
N TYR A 35 7.53 -4.58 4.96
CA TYR A 35 7.72 -5.23 3.67
C TYR A 35 7.10 -6.62 3.68
N GLY A 36 6.28 -6.93 2.67
CA GLY A 36 5.70 -8.25 2.47
C GLY A 36 6.28 -8.95 1.24
N GLY A 37 5.51 -9.86 0.64
CA GLY A 37 5.88 -10.50 -0.62
C GLY A 37 5.84 -9.51 -1.79
N HIS A 38 6.95 -8.82 -2.05
CA HIS A 38 7.13 -7.82 -3.12
C HIS A 38 6.21 -6.57 -3.05
N ILE A 39 5.62 -6.28 -1.88
CA ILE A 39 4.83 -5.05 -1.65
C ILE A 39 5.20 -4.41 -0.32
N TRP A 40 4.97 -3.10 -0.20
CA TRP A 40 5.09 -2.36 1.05
C TRP A 40 3.78 -2.44 1.85
N LEU A 41 3.89 -2.50 3.17
CA LEU A 41 2.79 -2.61 4.13
C LEU A 41 2.79 -1.35 5.01
N ASN A 42 1.60 -0.88 5.41
CA ASN A 42 1.46 0.33 6.20
C ASN A 42 1.79 0.09 7.68
N LYS A 43 3.07 -0.21 7.94
CA LYS A 43 3.61 -0.50 9.27
C LYS A 43 4.87 0.31 9.51
N LYS A 44 5.22 0.47 10.79
CA LYS A 44 6.51 1.05 11.21
C LYS A 44 7.65 0.16 10.73
N ARG A 45 8.69 0.80 10.19
CA ARG A 45 9.94 0.14 9.82
C ARG A 45 10.87 -0.01 11.02
N PRO A 46 11.86 -0.92 10.95
CA PRO A 46 12.93 -0.96 11.93
C PRO A 46 13.66 0.38 12.05
N GLU A 47 14.22 0.64 13.23
CA GLU A 47 15.01 1.85 13.51
C GLU A 47 16.14 2.04 12.50
N GLY A 48 16.46 3.29 12.17
CA GLY A 48 17.49 3.64 11.19
C GLY A 48 17.06 3.50 9.72
N ARG A 49 15.80 3.13 9.44
CA ARG A 49 15.25 3.08 8.07
C ARG A 49 14.24 4.18 7.83
N ASN A 50 14.34 4.82 6.66
CA ASN A 50 13.34 5.80 6.22
C ASN A 50 11.98 5.12 6.05
N GLN A 51 10.95 5.71 6.67
CA GLN A 51 9.57 5.28 6.48
C GLN A 51 9.15 5.47 5.01
N VAL A 52 8.29 4.59 4.50
CA VAL A 52 7.91 4.56 3.06
C VAL A 52 6.42 4.72 2.80
N LEU A 53 5.61 4.58 3.85
CA LEU A 53 4.16 4.82 3.87
C LEU A 53 3.84 5.67 5.11
N PHE A 54 2.58 5.68 5.56
CA PHE A 54 2.08 6.59 6.59
C PHE A 54 1.34 5.81 7.70
N PRO A 55 2.05 5.00 8.51
CA PRO A 55 1.42 4.13 9.49
C PRO A 55 0.64 4.88 10.58
N GLU A 56 0.90 6.17 10.78
CA GLU A 56 0.14 7.00 11.73
C GLU A 56 -1.18 7.56 11.14
N ASN A 57 -1.38 7.48 9.82
CA ASN A 57 -2.48 8.16 9.11
C ASN A 57 -3.36 7.19 8.29
N GLY A 58 -3.51 5.94 8.72
CA GLY A 58 -4.44 4.99 8.09
C GLY A 58 -4.37 3.57 8.65
N PRO A 59 -5.28 2.68 8.24
CA PRO A 59 -5.30 1.28 8.68
C PRO A 59 -3.99 0.54 8.41
N ASP A 60 -3.68 -0.44 9.25
CA ASP A 60 -2.51 -1.33 9.08
C ASP A 60 -2.66 -2.28 7.88
N SER A 61 -3.89 -2.45 7.39
CA SER A 61 -4.25 -3.26 6.22
C SER A 61 -3.89 -2.60 4.89
N ILE A 62 -3.49 -1.33 4.91
CA ILE A 62 -2.99 -0.62 3.72
C ILE A 62 -1.71 -1.28 3.21
N PHE A 63 -1.60 -1.40 1.90
CA PHE A 63 -0.39 -1.85 1.22
C PHE A 63 -0.15 -1.08 -0.08
N ALA A 64 1.08 -1.11 -0.58
CA ALA A 64 1.46 -0.32 -1.74
C ALA A 64 2.53 -0.97 -2.63
N ALA A 65 2.54 -0.56 -3.90
CA ALA A 65 3.68 -0.68 -4.79
C ALA A 65 4.26 0.72 -5.04
N LEU A 66 5.57 0.89 -4.79
CA LEU A 66 6.28 2.16 -4.86
C LEU A 66 7.31 2.10 -6.00
N GLY A 67 7.26 3.07 -6.91
CA GLY A 67 8.19 3.25 -8.02
C GLY A 67 9.28 4.28 -7.72
N HIS A 68 10.41 4.13 -8.42
CA HIS A 68 11.62 4.93 -8.21
C HIS A 68 11.40 6.44 -8.25
N LEU A 69 10.45 6.97 -9.04
CA LEU A 69 10.23 8.41 -9.19
C LEU A 69 8.91 8.89 -8.57
N GLY A 70 8.49 8.24 -7.48
CA GLY A 70 7.30 8.61 -6.72
C GLY A 70 5.99 8.12 -7.34
N GLN A 71 6.03 7.19 -8.30
CA GLN A 71 4.83 6.48 -8.72
C GLN A 71 4.35 5.61 -7.56
N GLN A 72 3.05 5.66 -7.26
CA GLN A 72 2.50 4.87 -6.17
C GLN A 72 1.17 4.26 -6.57
N ILE A 73 0.99 3.00 -6.21
CA ILE A 73 -0.32 2.36 -6.13
C ILE A 73 -0.51 2.05 -4.65
N VAL A 74 -1.47 2.70 -4.00
CA VAL A 74 -1.77 2.51 -2.58
C VAL A 74 -3.18 1.95 -2.44
N VAL A 75 -3.33 0.88 -1.67
CA VAL A 75 -4.59 0.14 -1.55
C VAL A 75 -4.99 0.09 -0.10
N SER A 76 -6.24 0.47 0.19
CA SER A 76 -6.90 0.30 1.49
C SER A 76 -8.10 -0.63 1.33
N PRO A 77 -7.97 -1.92 1.67
CA PRO A 77 -9.06 -2.89 1.55
C PRO A 77 -10.27 -2.49 2.39
N GLU A 78 -10.04 -2.05 3.63
CA GLU A 78 -11.06 -1.64 4.58
C GLU A 78 -11.88 -0.44 4.10
N GLN A 79 -11.25 0.50 3.41
CA GLN A 79 -11.93 1.65 2.80
C GLN A 79 -12.45 1.35 1.39
N LYS A 80 -12.27 0.11 0.89
CA LYS A 80 -12.57 -0.30 -0.50
C LYS A 80 -11.95 0.64 -1.55
N LEU A 81 -10.75 1.14 -1.25
CA LEU A 81 -10.11 2.22 -1.98
C LEU A 81 -8.79 1.75 -2.61
N THR A 82 -8.57 2.15 -3.87
CA THR A 82 -7.27 2.08 -4.54
C THR A 82 -6.93 3.46 -5.09
N VAL A 83 -5.82 4.04 -4.63
CA VAL A 83 -5.27 5.29 -5.14
C VAL A 83 -4.10 4.98 -6.06
N VAL A 84 -4.10 5.59 -7.25
CA VAL A 84 -2.98 5.51 -8.18
C VAL A 84 -2.47 6.92 -8.44
N ARG A 85 -1.19 7.12 -8.16
CA ARG A 85 -0.48 8.34 -8.47
C ARG A 85 0.60 8.04 -9.50
N LEU A 86 0.49 8.68 -10.65
CA LEU A 86 1.50 8.65 -11.72
C LEU A 86 2.16 10.02 -11.83
N GLY A 87 3.44 10.03 -12.17
CA GLY A 87 4.22 11.25 -12.33
C GLY A 87 5.66 11.06 -11.88
N LYS A 88 6.47 12.08 -12.14
CA LYS A 88 7.87 12.17 -11.70
C LYS A 88 7.95 13.13 -10.51
N THR A 89 8.44 12.64 -9.39
CA THR A 89 8.70 13.44 -8.18
C THR A 89 10.17 13.33 -7.82
N GLN A 90 10.81 14.49 -7.65
CA GLN A 90 12.18 14.56 -7.13
C GLN A 90 12.21 14.09 -5.68
N ASP A 91 13.36 13.58 -5.25
CA ASP A 91 13.53 12.85 -3.98
C ASP A 91 13.04 13.62 -2.77
N GLU A 92 13.33 14.93 -2.71
CA GLU A 92 12.93 15.84 -1.64
C GLU A 92 11.41 15.97 -1.47
N LEU A 93 10.65 15.77 -2.55
CA LEU A 93 9.20 15.89 -2.56
C LEU A 93 8.47 14.55 -2.43
N ARG A 94 9.19 13.42 -2.35
CA ARG A 94 8.57 12.08 -2.28
C ARG A 94 7.80 11.88 -0.98
N GLN A 95 8.40 12.24 0.17
CA GLN A 95 7.74 12.08 1.46
C GLN A 95 6.52 13.00 1.62
N PRO A 96 6.61 14.32 1.36
CA PRO A 96 5.43 15.21 1.42
C PRO A 96 4.28 14.76 0.51
N MET A 97 4.60 14.24 -0.67
CA MET A 97 3.60 13.68 -1.58
C MET A 97 2.96 12.40 -1.01
N SER A 98 3.75 11.52 -0.38
CA SER A 98 3.24 10.28 0.21
C SER A 98 2.31 10.59 1.39
N ASP A 99 2.67 11.59 2.21
CA ASP A 99 1.84 12.05 3.32
C ASP A 99 0.54 12.68 2.81
N GLN A 100 0.58 13.41 1.69
CA GLN A 100 -0.63 13.95 1.06
C GLN A 100 -1.57 12.85 0.59
N ILE A 101 -1.05 11.75 0.02
CA ILE A 101 -1.87 10.59 -0.33
C ILE A 101 -2.52 9.99 0.92
N GLY A 102 -1.78 9.87 2.03
CA GLY A 102 -2.34 9.44 3.31
C GLY A 102 -3.48 10.35 3.78
N ARG A 103 -3.29 11.67 3.72
CA ARG A 103 -4.35 12.65 4.06
C ARG A 103 -5.59 12.52 3.16
N ILE A 104 -5.41 12.32 1.85
CA ILE A 104 -6.53 12.10 0.92
C ILE A 104 -7.26 10.80 1.29
N MET A 105 -6.52 9.72 1.56
CA MET A 105 -7.12 8.44 1.93
C MET A 105 -7.90 8.52 3.24
N ALA A 106 -7.42 9.29 4.22
CA ALA A 106 -8.10 9.50 5.50
C ALA A 106 -9.50 10.17 5.36
N LEU A 107 -9.80 10.80 4.23
CA LEU A 107 -11.12 11.37 3.94
C LEU A 107 -12.18 10.31 3.62
N PHE A 108 -11.78 9.08 3.29
CA PHE A 108 -12.70 8.00 2.97
C PHE A 108 -13.04 7.19 4.22
N PRO A 109 -14.30 6.80 4.44
CA PRO A 109 -14.68 6.01 5.60
C PRO A 109 -14.09 4.59 5.54
N ILE A 110 -13.77 4.04 6.70
CA ILE A 110 -13.53 2.61 6.86
C ILE A 110 -14.90 1.90 6.79
N GLY A 111 -15.01 0.88 5.94
CA GLY A 111 -16.23 0.09 5.83
C GLY A 111 -16.55 -0.61 7.14
N LYS A 112 -17.83 -0.58 7.55
CA LYS A 112 -18.36 -1.40 8.64
C LYS A 112 -18.36 -2.89 8.27
#